data_AF-A0A932A5C2-F1
#
_entry.id   AF-A0A932A5C2-F1
#
_cell.length_a   1.000
_cell.length_b   1.000
_cell.length_c   1.000
_cell.angle_alpha   90.00
_cell.angle_beta   90.00
_cell.angle_gamma   90.00
#
_symmetry.space_group_name_H-M   'P 1'
#
loop_
_entity.id
_entity.type
_entity.pdbx_description
1 polymer ?
#
loop_
_entity_poly.entity_id
_entity_poly.type
_entity_poly.pdbx_seq_one_letter_code
_entity_poly.pdbx_strand_id
1 'polypeptide(L)'
;MVAYLEGVEPVEPRLKANDPQFVIDLEMKMAAARQAIESKKTFEEVRLTIQTAQDALTQAASILEKKETSAWFTFLMTLGIILREGFEAILIIIALLGVVQATGSTKAAHWIHGGWILALVSGGIFWLFSGWLMTMSGAGIEILEAVTSLLAVMVLLYLGFWLHNKTEIHRWKSFIHGKVKKALEGSNLLGLASLSFIAVFREAFETVLFLRAVWLESGMASKTTLALGTLTSFALLVIMAMALLKFSTRLPIRKLFG
;
A
#
# COMPACT_ATOMS: atom_id res chain seq x y z
N MET A 1 28.09 18.35 18.40
CA MET A 1 27.66 18.69 17.03
C MET A 1 27.14 17.46 16.30
N VAL A 2 27.90 16.37 16.24
CA VAL A 2 27.47 15.08 15.64
C VAL A 2 26.12 14.59 16.17
N ALA A 3 25.90 14.58 17.50
CA ALA A 3 24.66 14.08 18.10
C ALA A 3 23.38 14.85 17.70
N TYR A 4 23.48 16.14 17.33
CA TYR A 4 22.33 16.92 16.88
C TYR A 4 22.09 16.73 15.38
N LEU A 5 23.15 16.81 14.57
CA LEU A 5 23.07 16.64 13.11
C LEU A 5 22.64 15.22 12.72
N GLU A 6 23.16 14.19 13.38
CA GLU A 6 22.82 12.80 13.05
C GLU A 6 21.53 12.33 13.76
N GLY A 7 21.15 12.94 14.87
CA GLY A 7 20.03 12.49 15.70
C GLY A 7 18.75 13.29 15.54
N VAL A 8 18.83 14.63 15.57
CA VAL A 8 17.68 15.54 15.68
C VAL A 8 17.31 16.17 14.34
N GLU A 9 18.29 16.60 13.55
CA GLU A 9 18.08 17.26 12.25
C GLU A 9 17.17 16.45 11.29
N PRO A 10 17.28 15.11 11.15
CA PRO A 10 16.41 14.34 10.25
C PRO A 10 14.93 14.36 10.65
N VAL A 11 14.62 14.55 11.93
CA VAL A 11 13.25 14.55 12.47
C VAL A 11 12.73 15.96 12.76
N GLU A 12 13.58 16.99 12.63
CA GLU A 12 13.25 18.38 12.87
C GLU A 12 12.08 18.88 12.00
N PRO A 13 11.99 18.59 10.69
CA PRO A 13 10.85 19.00 9.88
C PRO A 13 9.50 18.48 10.42
N ARG A 14 9.51 17.25 10.98
CA ARG A 14 8.32 16.60 11.56
C ARG A 14 7.97 17.22 12.92
N LEU A 15 8.95 17.54 13.75
CA LEU A 15 8.75 18.25 15.02
C LEU A 15 8.23 19.68 14.77
N LYS A 16 8.82 20.39 13.81
CA LYS A 16 8.46 21.77 13.44
C LYS A 16 7.04 21.86 12.88
N ALA A 17 6.58 20.83 12.18
CA ALA A 17 5.21 20.75 11.71
C ALA A 17 4.18 20.61 12.84
N ASN A 18 4.58 20.07 14.00
CA ASN A 18 3.71 19.92 15.18
C ASN A 18 3.83 21.11 16.14
N ASP A 19 5.05 21.47 16.52
CA ASP A 19 5.34 22.57 17.44
C ASP A 19 6.65 23.29 17.03
N PRO A 20 6.54 24.39 16.26
CA PRO A 20 7.70 25.18 15.86
C PRO A 20 8.46 25.79 17.04
N GLN A 21 7.78 26.10 18.15
CA GLN A 21 8.41 26.72 19.33
C GLN A 21 9.22 25.69 20.12
N PHE A 22 8.72 24.46 20.19
CA PHE A 22 9.44 23.35 20.82
C PHE A 22 10.76 23.02 20.13
N VAL A 23 10.84 23.13 18.80
CA VAL A 23 12.10 22.91 18.06
C VAL A 23 13.17 23.92 18.46
N ILE A 24 12.80 25.19 18.60
CA ILE A 24 13.71 26.25 19.03
C ILE A 24 14.18 26.00 20.46
N ASP A 25 13.28 25.59 21.35
CA ASP A 25 13.62 25.23 22.74
C ASP A 25 14.55 24.01 22.83
N LEU A 26 14.32 22.99 22.00
CA LEU A 26 15.18 21.81 21.90
C LEU A 26 16.59 22.18 21.42
N GLU A 27 16.70 23.02 20.39
CA GLU A 27 17.97 23.53 19.88
C GLU A 27 18.73 24.31 20.96
N MET A 28 18.06 25.24 21.65
CA MET A 28 18.65 26.02 22.74
C MET A 28 19.18 25.14 23.88
N LYS A 29 18.40 24.12 24.31
CA LYS A 29 18.80 23.19 25.38
C LYS A 29 19.99 22.32 24.99
N MET A 30 20.02 21.83 23.75
CA MET A 30 21.16 21.07 23.21
C MET A 30 22.41 21.95 23.05
N ALA A 31 22.26 23.21 22.62
CA ALA A 31 23.34 24.18 22.55
C ALA A 31 23.89 24.54 23.95
N ALA A 32 23.02 24.68 24.95
CA ALA A 32 23.43 24.94 26.34
C ALA A 32 24.25 23.79 26.94
N ALA A 33 23.85 22.54 26.70
CA ALA A 33 24.61 21.36 27.11
C ALA A 33 25.99 21.31 26.45
N ARG A 34 26.07 21.61 25.14
CA ARG A 34 27.33 21.74 24.42
C ARG A 34 28.23 22.81 25.03
N GLN A 35 27.68 24.01 25.25
CA GLN A 35 28.44 25.14 25.78
C GLN A 35 28.97 24.83 27.19
N ALA A 36 28.19 24.16 28.04
CA ALA A 36 28.62 23.76 29.37
C ALA A 36 29.84 22.81 29.34
N ILE A 37 29.87 21.88 28.38
CA ILE A 37 30.99 20.96 28.15
C ILE A 37 32.21 21.71 27.61
N GLU A 38 32.04 22.56 26.59
CA GLU A 38 33.14 23.30 25.94
C GLU A 38 33.77 24.33 26.90
N SER A 39 32.96 24.99 27.72
CA SER A 39 33.41 25.96 28.73
C SER A 39 34.02 25.31 29.98
N LYS A 40 34.13 23.97 30.05
CA LYS A 40 34.67 23.22 31.20
C LYS A 40 34.02 23.65 32.53
N LYS A 41 32.70 23.83 32.50
CA LYS A 41 31.91 24.18 33.69
C LYS A 41 31.99 23.10 34.76
N THR A 42 31.51 23.41 35.96
CA THR A 42 31.50 22.44 37.06
C THR A 42 30.66 21.22 36.70
N PHE A 43 31.00 20.07 37.28
CA PHE A 43 30.32 18.80 37.00
C PHE A 43 28.79 18.90 37.19
N GLU A 44 28.34 19.59 38.23
CA GLU A 44 26.90 19.78 38.50
C GLU A 44 26.19 20.63 37.44
N GLU A 45 26.83 21.68 36.93
CA GLU A 45 26.26 22.51 35.86
C GLU A 45 26.17 21.75 34.52
N VAL A 46 27.20 20.95 34.21
CA VAL A 46 27.21 20.08 33.03
C VAL A 46 26.14 19.01 33.15
N ARG A 47 26.00 18.38 34.32
CA ARG A 47 24.97 17.37 34.57
C ARG A 47 23.56 17.92 34.39
N LEU A 48 23.28 19.11 34.93
CA LEU A 48 21.95 19.73 34.86
C LEU A 48 21.56 20.13 33.43
N THR A 49 22.52 20.65 32.67
CA THR A 49 22.28 21.00 31.26
C THR A 49 22.08 19.78 30.37
N ILE A 50 22.84 18.69 30.61
CA ILE A 50 22.63 17.40 29.93
C ILE A 50 21.24 16.83 30.27
N GLN A 51 20.83 16.86 31.55
CA GLN A 51 19.54 16.34 31.97
C GLN A 51 18.38 17.10 31.32
N THR A 52 18.46 18.43 31.30
CA THR A 52 17.47 19.29 30.60
C THR A 52 17.38 18.97 29.11
N ALA A 53 18.51 18.70 28.46
CA ALA A 53 18.54 18.29 27.06
C ALA A 53 17.95 16.89 26.84
N GLN A 54 18.22 15.93 27.72
CA GLN A 54 17.63 14.59 27.68
C GLN A 54 16.11 14.60 27.89
N ASP A 55 15.62 15.44 28.80
CA ASP A 55 14.18 15.61 29.03
C ASP A 55 13.48 16.19 27.80
N ALA A 56 14.11 17.17 27.13
CA ALA A 56 13.61 17.72 25.88
C ALA A 56 13.62 16.68 24.75
N LEU A 57 14.67 15.86 24.62
CA LEU A 57 14.70 14.76 23.65
C LEU A 57 13.60 13.71 23.91
N THR A 58 13.31 13.42 25.19
CA THR A 58 12.24 12.50 25.57
C THR A 58 10.87 13.07 25.22
N GLN A 59 10.66 14.37 25.43
CA GLN A 59 9.45 15.06 25.00
C GLN A 59 9.31 15.07 23.46
N ALA A 60 10.40 15.31 22.74
CA ALA A 60 10.44 15.28 21.28
C ALA A 60 10.01 13.90 20.74
N ALA A 61 10.54 12.83 21.34
CA ALA A 61 10.14 11.46 21.02
C ALA A 61 8.64 11.24 21.27
N SER A 62 8.10 11.73 22.38
CA SER A 62 6.66 11.62 22.68
C SER A 62 5.77 12.40 21.72
N ILE A 63 6.21 13.58 21.23
CA ILE A 63 5.48 14.39 20.25
C ILE A 63 5.44 13.68 18.89
N LEU A 64 6.57 13.07 18.51
CA LEU A 64 6.67 12.28 17.28
C LEU A 64 5.83 10.99 17.36
N GLU A 65 5.70 10.39 18.55
CA GLU A 65 4.88 9.21 18.79
C GLU A 65 3.37 9.53 18.84
N LYS A 66 2.97 10.73 19.29
CA LYS A 66 1.56 11.17 19.41
C LYS A 66 0.81 11.33 18.08
N LYS A 67 1.48 11.17 16.94
CA LYS A 67 0.84 11.16 15.61
C LYS A 67 0.87 9.76 14.98
N GLU A 68 0.69 8.71 15.79
CA GLU A 68 0.12 7.48 15.23
C GLU A 68 -1.29 7.80 14.73
N THR A 69 -1.56 7.51 13.45
CA THR A 69 -2.94 7.36 12.96
C THR A 69 -3.68 6.47 13.95
N SER A 70 -4.81 6.95 14.51
CA SER A 70 -5.60 6.19 15.48
C SER A 70 -5.74 4.74 15.00
N ALA A 71 -5.49 3.75 15.87
CA ALA A 71 -5.54 2.33 15.49
C ALA A 71 -6.82 1.99 14.70
N TRP A 72 -7.95 2.57 15.13
CA TRP A 72 -9.22 2.46 14.41
C TRP A 72 -9.19 3.02 12.98
N PHE A 73 -8.55 4.16 12.76
CA PHE A 73 -8.37 4.74 11.43
C PHE A 73 -7.46 3.88 10.55
N THR A 74 -6.34 3.41 11.09
CA THR A 74 -5.43 2.47 10.39
C THR A 74 -6.15 1.18 9.99
N PHE A 75 -6.99 0.65 10.89
CA PHE A 75 -7.85 -0.50 10.61
C PHE A 75 -8.80 -0.21 9.44
N LEU A 76 -9.57 0.88 9.51
CA LEU A 76 -10.55 1.23 8.47
C LEU A 76 -9.89 1.52 7.10
N MET A 77 -8.75 2.19 7.09
CA MET A 77 -7.97 2.46 5.88
C MET A 77 -7.50 1.16 5.23
N THR A 78 -6.82 0.31 6.00
CA THR A 78 -6.37 -1.02 5.57
C THR A 78 -7.54 -1.83 5.05
N LEU A 79 -8.66 -1.77 5.77
CA LEU A 79 -9.86 -2.51 5.42
C LEU A 79 -10.45 -2.05 4.09
N GLY A 80 -10.64 -0.73 3.93
CA GLY A 80 -11.20 -0.12 2.73
C GLY A 80 -10.35 -0.38 1.48
N ILE A 81 -9.02 -0.27 1.60
CA ILE A 81 -8.08 -0.55 0.50
C ILE A 81 -8.25 -1.99 0.02
N ILE A 82 -8.07 -2.98 0.91
CA ILE A 82 -8.09 -4.39 0.52
C ILE A 82 -9.48 -4.79 0.00
N LEU A 83 -10.56 -4.31 0.62
CA LEU A 83 -11.90 -4.62 0.16
C LEU A 83 -12.17 -4.07 -1.23
N ARG A 84 -11.76 -2.83 -1.52
CA ARG A 84 -11.96 -2.21 -2.82
C ARG A 84 -11.20 -2.96 -3.91
N GLU A 85 -9.87 -3.02 -3.80
CA GLU A 85 -9.04 -3.60 -4.86
C GLU A 85 -9.29 -5.11 -5.01
N GLY A 86 -9.50 -5.80 -3.88
CA GLY A 86 -9.86 -7.21 -3.89
C GLY A 86 -11.22 -7.47 -4.55
N PHE A 87 -12.20 -6.60 -4.34
CA PHE A 87 -13.50 -6.71 -5.01
C PHE A 87 -13.41 -6.43 -6.52
N GLU A 88 -12.66 -5.42 -6.92
CA GLU A 88 -12.39 -5.12 -8.34
C GLU A 88 -11.73 -6.33 -9.03
N ALA A 89 -10.72 -6.94 -8.40
CA ALA A 89 -10.09 -8.17 -8.89
C ALA A 89 -11.09 -9.33 -9.04
N ILE A 90 -11.93 -9.56 -8.02
CA ILE A 90 -12.97 -10.61 -8.05
C ILE A 90 -13.95 -10.38 -9.21
N LEU A 91 -14.44 -9.15 -9.39
CA LEU A 91 -15.37 -8.82 -10.47
C LEU A 91 -14.77 -9.06 -11.85
N ILE A 92 -13.49 -8.71 -12.06
CA ILE A 92 -12.81 -8.96 -13.33
C ILE A 92 -12.71 -10.47 -13.59
N ILE A 93 -12.34 -11.27 -12.58
CA ILE A 93 -12.23 -12.74 -12.74
C ILE A 93 -13.59 -13.38 -13.01
N ILE A 94 -14.65 -12.96 -12.31
CA ILE A 94 -16.00 -13.43 -12.57
C ILE A 94 -16.44 -13.07 -13.99
N ALA A 95 -16.14 -11.86 -14.47
CA ALA A 95 -16.45 -11.45 -15.84
C ALA A 95 -15.70 -12.32 -16.87
N LEU A 96 -14.40 -12.55 -16.70
CA LEU A 96 -13.60 -13.40 -17.58
C LEU A 96 -14.09 -14.85 -17.59
N LEU A 97 -14.36 -15.42 -16.42
CA LEU A 97 -14.89 -16.77 -16.28
C LEU A 97 -16.30 -16.89 -16.87
N GLY A 98 -17.15 -15.87 -16.70
CA GLY A 98 -18.49 -15.83 -17.28
C GLY A 98 -18.47 -15.81 -18.81
N VAL A 99 -17.56 -15.05 -19.42
CA VAL A 99 -17.36 -15.01 -20.87
C VAL A 99 -16.90 -16.36 -21.41
N VAL A 100 -15.95 -17.02 -20.72
CA VAL A 100 -15.44 -18.33 -21.15
C VAL A 100 -16.45 -19.46 -20.89
N GLN A 101 -17.23 -19.40 -19.80
CA GLN A 101 -18.28 -20.39 -19.55
C GLN A 101 -19.31 -20.46 -20.67
N ALA A 102 -19.66 -19.30 -21.28
CA ALA A 102 -20.55 -19.25 -22.43
C ALA A 102 -20.03 -20.04 -23.66
N THR A 103 -18.73 -20.37 -23.68
CA THR A 103 -18.07 -21.08 -24.78
C THR A 103 -17.90 -22.59 -24.51
N GLY A 104 -18.27 -23.07 -23.31
CA GLY A 104 -18.13 -24.48 -22.91
C GLY A 104 -16.69 -24.98 -22.71
N SER A 105 -15.67 -24.13 -22.89
CA SER A 105 -14.26 -24.53 -22.79
C SER A 105 -13.75 -24.51 -21.34
N THR A 106 -13.68 -25.69 -20.72
CA THR A 106 -13.08 -25.86 -19.37
C THR A 106 -11.58 -25.57 -19.37
N LYS A 107 -10.88 -25.82 -20.49
CA LYS A 107 -9.46 -25.49 -20.64
C LYS A 107 -9.21 -23.99 -20.50
N ALA A 108 -10.02 -23.15 -21.13
CA ALA A 108 -9.88 -21.70 -21.04
C ALA A 108 -10.11 -21.16 -19.61
N ALA A 109 -11.03 -21.76 -18.85
CA ALA A 109 -11.22 -21.43 -17.44
C ALA A 109 -9.98 -21.76 -16.59
N HIS A 110 -9.33 -22.91 -16.81
CA HIS A 110 -8.10 -23.27 -16.09
C HIS A 110 -6.96 -22.27 -16.33
N TRP A 111 -6.80 -21.77 -17.56
CA TRP A 111 -5.78 -20.75 -17.86
C TRP A 111 -6.07 -19.40 -17.19
N ILE A 112 -7.35 -19.00 -17.09
CA ILE A 112 -7.75 -17.84 -16.27
C ILE A 112 -7.36 -18.07 -14.81
N HIS A 113 -7.66 -19.25 -14.26
CA HIS A 113 -7.25 -19.59 -12.89
C HIS A 113 -5.74 -19.52 -12.68
N GLY A 114 -4.95 -20.07 -13.62
CA GLY A 114 -3.49 -19.95 -13.59
C GLY A 114 -3.02 -18.49 -13.62
N GLY A 115 -3.65 -17.65 -14.43
CA GLY A 115 -3.29 -16.23 -14.57
C GLY A 115 -3.45 -15.44 -13.28
N TRP A 116 -4.61 -15.49 -12.62
CA TRP A 116 -4.80 -14.73 -11.37
C TRP A 116 -4.06 -15.32 -10.18
N ILE A 117 -3.90 -16.65 -10.11
CA ILE A 117 -3.09 -17.28 -9.06
C ILE A 117 -1.65 -16.80 -9.17
N LEU A 118 -1.08 -16.81 -10.39
CA LEU A 118 0.26 -16.30 -10.64
C LEU A 118 0.38 -14.82 -10.28
N ALA A 119 -0.65 -14.01 -10.55
CA ALA A 119 -0.67 -12.60 -10.17
C ALA A 119 -0.61 -12.39 -8.66
N LEU A 120 -1.38 -13.17 -7.87
CA LEU A 120 -1.33 -13.09 -6.41
C LEU A 120 0.03 -13.52 -5.86
N VAL A 121 0.64 -14.58 -6.42
CA VAL A 121 1.99 -15.01 -6.05
C VAL A 121 3.01 -13.91 -6.33
N SER A 122 2.96 -13.30 -7.52
CA SER A 122 3.82 -12.16 -7.88
C SER A 122 3.60 -10.96 -6.96
N GLY A 123 2.36 -10.66 -6.59
CA GLY A 123 2.03 -9.61 -5.61
C GLY A 123 2.63 -9.90 -4.23
N GLY A 124 2.55 -11.16 -3.76
CA GLY A 124 3.18 -11.60 -2.51
C GLY A 124 4.71 -11.48 -2.54
N ILE A 125 5.35 -11.85 -3.66
CA ILE A 125 6.79 -11.66 -3.87
C ILE A 125 7.15 -10.16 -3.82
N PHE A 126 6.36 -9.32 -4.47
CA PHE A 126 6.56 -7.86 -4.46
C PHE A 126 6.41 -7.27 -3.05
N TRP A 127 5.45 -7.76 -2.25
CA TRP A 127 5.33 -7.39 -0.84
C TRP A 127 6.59 -7.78 -0.04
N LEU A 128 7.13 -8.99 -0.22
CA LEU A 128 8.34 -9.41 0.49
C LEU A 128 9.56 -8.58 0.07
N PHE A 129 9.73 -8.37 -1.24
CA PHE A 129 10.83 -7.60 -1.79
C PHE A 129 10.83 -6.15 -1.28
N SER A 130 9.66 -5.50 -1.24
CA SER A 130 9.52 -4.15 -0.67
C SER A 130 9.86 -4.09 0.83
N GLY A 131 9.68 -5.18 1.57
CA GLY A 131 10.04 -5.26 3.00
C GLY A 131 11.54 -5.42 3.21
N TRP A 132 12.17 -6.28 2.41
CA TRP A 132 13.63 -6.46 2.41
C TRP A 132 14.38 -5.18 2.05
N LEU A 133 13.82 -4.39 1.13
CA LEU A 133 14.40 -3.12 0.70
C LEU A 133 14.42 -2.05 1.83
N MET A 134 13.50 -2.11 2.79
CA MET A 134 13.41 -1.17 3.91
C MET A 134 14.43 -1.45 5.03
N THR A 135 15.03 -2.64 5.10
CA THR A 135 15.99 -2.98 6.16
C THR A 135 17.42 -2.51 5.85
N MET A 136 17.67 -1.94 4.66
CA MET A 136 18.96 -1.36 4.28
C MET A 136 19.04 0.11 4.74
N SER A 137 19.88 0.39 5.73
CA SER A 137 19.94 1.66 6.49
C SER A 137 20.38 2.91 5.72
N GLY A 138 19.79 4.06 6.07
CA GLY A 138 20.49 5.35 6.24
C GLY A 138 20.28 6.40 5.15
N ALA A 139 20.67 6.11 3.91
CA ALA A 139 20.57 7.06 2.78
C ALA A 139 19.77 6.50 1.60
N GLY A 140 19.74 5.17 1.45
CA GLY A 140 18.91 4.51 0.44
C GLY A 140 17.42 4.72 0.69
N ILE A 141 16.99 4.74 1.96
CA ILE A 141 15.57 4.79 2.35
C ILE A 141 14.89 6.08 1.90
N GLU A 142 15.54 7.24 2.03
CA GLU A 142 14.94 8.53 1.67
C GLU A 142 14.75 8.66 0.14
N ILE A 143 15.76 8.23 -0.63
CA ILE A 143 15.66 8.13 -2.09
C ILE A 143 14.62 7.09 -2.49
N LEU A 144 14.55 5.97 -1.76
CA LEU A 144 13.60 4.91 -2.03
C LEU A 144 12.16 5.37 -1.79
N GLU A 145 11.92 6.12 -0.73
CA GLU A 145 10.62 6.69 -0.38
C GLU A 145 10.19 7.73 -1.43
N ALA A 146 11.12 8.59 -1.85
CA ALA A 146 10.91 9.53 -2.95
C ALA A 146 10.62 8.83 -4.30
N VAL A 147 11.37 7.77 -4.61
CA VAL A 147 11.16 6.99 -5.85
C VAL A 147 9.87 6.19 -5.79
N THR A 148 9.52 5.63 -4.63
CA THR A 148 8.29 4.85 -4.44
C THR A 148 7.06 5.75 -4.51
N SER A 149 7.11 6.95 -3.93
CA SER A 149 6.02 7.93 -4.04
C SER A 149 5.88 8.45 -5.47
N LEU A 150 6.98 8.74 -6.18
CA LEU A 150 6.93 9.11 -7.60
C LEU A 150 6.37 7.98 -8.48
N LEU A 151 6.78 6.73 -8.22
CA LEU A 151 6.21 5.55 -8.87
C LEU A 151 4.72 5.41 -8.59
N ALA A 152 4.29 5.59 -7.33
CA ALA A 152 2.89 5.56 -6.95
C ALA A 152 2.09 6.62 -7.72
N VAL A 153 2.59 7.85 -7.85
CA VAL A 153 1.95 8.91 -8.65
C VAL A 153 1.87 8.53 -10.13
N MET A 154 2.96 8.03 -10.72
CA MET A 154 2.95 7.59 -12.13
C MET A 154 1.95 6.46 -12.36
N VAL A 155 1.89 5.50 -11.43
CA VAL A 155 0.94 4.40 -11.46
C VAL A 155 -0.48 4.94 -11.34
N LEU A 156 -0.79 5.77 -10.35
CA LEU A 156 -2.10 6.41 -10.19
C LEU A 156 -2.54 7.20 -11.42
N LEU A 157 -1.63 7.94 -12.06
CA LEU A 157 -1.92 8.65 -13.32
C LEU A 157 -2.18 7.69 -14.46
N TYR A 158 -1.34 6.67 -14.64
CA TYR A 158 -1.54 5.64 -15.66
C TYR A 158 -2.89 4.94 -15.50
N LEU A 159 -3.26 4.63 -14.25
CA LEU A 159 -4.52 3.99 -13.87
C LEU A 159 -5.71 4.93 -14.06
N GLY A 160 -5.59 6.20 -13.69
CA GLY A 160 -6.59 7.24 -13.93
C GLY A 160 -6.87 7.42 -15.41
N PHE A 161 -5.82 7.45 -16.24
CA PHE A 161 -5.95 7.47 -17.70
C PHE A 161 -6.58 6.19 -18.24
N TRP A 162 -6.22 5.02 -17.71
CA TRP A 162 -6.80 3.76 -18.12
C TRP A 162 -8.31 3.70 -17.84
N LEU A 163 -8.74 4.17 -16.67
CA LEU A 163 -10.14 4.24 -16.26
C LEU A 163 -10.93 5.21 -17.13
N HIS A 164 -10.36 6.39 -17.40
CA HIS A 164 -10.99 7.40 -18.26
C HIS A 164 -11.11 6.93 -19.72
N ASN A 165 -10.15 6.15 -20.22
CA ASN A 165 -10.10 5.71 -21.62
C ASN A 165 -10.93 4.43 -21.90
N LYS A 166 -11.71 3.94 -20.91
CA LYS A 166 -12.51 2.69 -20.99
C LYS A 166 -13.98 2.85 -20.59
N THR A 167 -14.52 4.07 -20.62
CA THR A 167 -15.96 4.37 -20.40
C THR A 167 -16.91 3.86 -21.50
N GLU A 168 -16.39 3.25 -22.56
CA GLU A 168 -17.19 2.66 -23.65
C GLU A 168 -17.46 1.17 -23.41
N ILE A 169 -18.45 0.86 -22.56
CA ILE A 169 -19.00 -0.50 -22.35
C ILE A 169 -19.39 -1.16 -23.71
N HIS A 170 -19.74 -0.37 -24.73
CA HIS A 170 -20.11 -0.82 -26.06
C HIS A 170 -18.92 -1.30 -26.92
N ARG A 171 -17.74 -0.67 -26.83
CA ARG A 171 -16.51 -1.13 -27.52
C ARG A 171 -15.91 -2.37 -26.87
N TRP A 172 -16.08 -2.52 -25.56
CA TRP A 172 -15.64 -3.70 -24.82
C TRP A 172 -16.36 -4.97 -25.30
N LYS A 173 -17.68 -4.90 -25.53
CA LYS A 173 -18.48 -6.02 -26.07
C LYS A 173 -17.97 -6.50 -27.43
N SER A 174 -17.63 -5.56 -28.34
CA SER A 174 -17.11 -5.84 -29.68
C SER A 174 -15.66 -6.37 -29.65
N PHE A 175 -14.80 -5.81 -28.80
CA PHE A 175 -13.42 -6.27 -28.63
C PHE A 175 -13.35 -7.66 -27.98
N ILE A 176 -14.21 -7.93 -27.00
CA ILE A 176 -14.37 -9.24 -26.37
C ILE A 176 -14.92 -10.22 -27.39
N HIS A 177 -15.98 -9.90 -28.14
CA HIS A 177 -16.49 -10.80 -29.19
C HIS A 177 -15.42 -11.11 -30.26
N GLY A 178 -14.67 -10.11 -30.72
CA GLY A 178 -13.65 -10.30 -31.75
C GLY A 178 -12.40 -11.06 -31.27
N LYS A 179 -11.90 -10.76 -30.06
CA LYS A 179 -10.71 -11.42 -29.51
C LYS A 179 -11.01 -12.78 -28.89
N VAL A 180 -12.18 -12.97 -28.28
CA VAL A 180 -12.63 -14.28 -27.78
C VAL A 180 -12.90 -15.23 -28.95
N LYS A 181 -13.54 -14.76 -30.03
CA LYS A 181 -13.72 -15.58 -31.24
C LYS A 181 -12.38 -15.97 -31.88
N LYS A 182 -11.43 -15.04 -32.01
CA LYS A 182 -10.05 -15.35 -32.47
C LYS A 182 -9.24 -16.23 -31.50
N ALA A 183 -9.41 -16.09 -30.19
CA ALA A 183 -8.72 -16.93 -29.21
C ALA A 183 -9.29 -18.35 -29.15
N LEU A 184 -10.60 -18.50 -29.42
CA LEU A 184 -11.28 -19.79 -29.59
C LEU A 184 -10.93 -20.46 -30.93
N GLU A 185 -10.80 -19.68 -32.01
CA GLU A 185 -10.39 -20.18 -33.33
C GLU A 185 -8.89 -20.50 -33.41
N GLY A 186 -8.04 -19.87 -32.58
CA GLY A 186 -6.58 -19.98 -32.64
C GLY A 186 -5.87 -20.62 -31.44
N SER A 187 -6.58 -21.16 -30.44
CA SER A 187 -6.00 -21.76 -29.23
C SER A 187 -5.11 -20.83 -28.38
N ASN A 188 -5.31 -19.51 -28.38
CA ASN A 188 -4.47 -18.58 -27.60
C ASN A 188 -4.87 -18.52 -26.11
N LEU A 189 -4.81 -19.68 -25.45
CA LEU A 189 -5.11 -19.88 -24.03
C LEU A 189 -4.12 -19.09 -23.13
N LEU A 190 -2.88 -18.93 -23.59
CA LEU A 190 -1.89 -18.06 -22.98
C LEU A 190 -2.37 -16.61 -22.91
N GLY A 191 -3.00 -16.09 -23.97
CA GLY A 191 -3.58 -14.75 -23.96
C GLY A 191 -4.66 -14.54 -22.90
N LEU A 192 -5.44 -15.57 -22.58
CA LEU A 192 -6.44 -15.52 -21.50
C LEU A 192 -5.78 -15.50 -20.12
N ALA A 193 -4.74 -16.32 -19.91
CA ALA A 193 -3.97 -16.30 -18.68
C ALA A 193 -3.24 -14.96 -18.49
N SER A 194 -2.61 -14.42 -19.54
CA SER A 194 -1.97 -13.10 -19.50
C SER A 194 -2.98 -11.99 -19.20
N LEU A 195 -4.19 -12.05 -19.78
CA LEU A 195 -5.23 -11.07 -19.49
C LEU A 195 -5.69 -11.14 -18.02
N SER A 196 -5.93 -12.34 -17.52
CA SER A 196 -6.26 -12.57 -16.11
C SER A 196 -5.14 -12.14 -15.18
N PHE A 197 -3.89 -12.43 -15.55
CA PHE A 197 -2.71 -12.05 -14.79
C PHE A 197 -2.57 -10.54 -14.70
N ILE A 198 -2.55 -9.83 -15.83
CA ILE A 198 -2.36 -8.37 -15.86
C ILE A 198 -3.45 -7.65 -15.08
N ALA A 199 -4.70 -8.11 -15.22
CA ALA A 199 -5.82 -7.52 -14.50
C ALA A 199 -5.66 -7.65 -12.98
N VAL A 200 -5.42 -8.87 -12.47
CA VAL A 200 -5.31 -9.09 -11.02
C VAL A 200 -4.00 -8.58 -10.45
N PHE A 201 -2.90 -8.65 -11.22
CA PHE A 201 -1.60 -8.15 -10.80
C PHE A 201 -1.64 -6.65 -10.56
N ARG A 202 -2.40 -5.92 -11.38
CA ARG A 202 -2.63 -4.48 -11.18
C ARG A 202 -3.28 -4.19 -9.83
N GLU A 203 -4.41 -4.83 -9.53
CA GLU A 203 -5.10 -4.63 -8.25
C GLU A 203 -4.23 -5.06 -7.05
N ALA A 204 -3.47 -6.15 -7.20
CA ALA A 204 -2.54 -6.62 -6.17
C ALA A 204 -1.38 -5.64 -5.95
N PHE A 205 -0.87 -5.04 -7.03
CA PHE A 205 0.20 -4.05 -6.97
C PHE A 205 -0.26 -2.75 -6.30
N GLU A 206 -1.46 -2.26 -6.66
CA GLU A 206 -2.11 -1.12 -6.00
C GLU A 206 -2.31 -1.38 -4.51
N THR A 207 -2.87 -2.54 -4.16
CA THR A 207 -3.04 -2.97 -2.77
C THR A 207 -1.72 -2.92 -2.00
N VAL A 208 -0.63 -3.45 -2.58
CA VAL A 208 0.69 -3.43 -1.93
C VAL A 208 1.19 -2.00 -1.73
N LEU A 209 1.10 -1.13 -2.75
CA LEU A 209 1.56 0.25 -2.64
C LEU A 209 0.78 1.03 -1.57
N PHE A 210 -0.54 0.91 -1.55
CA PHE A 210 -1.36 1.59 -0.54
C PHE A 210 -1.12 1.03 0.86
N LEU A 211 -1.01 -0.30 1.02
CA LEU A 211 -0.66 -0.90 2.31
C LEU A 211 0.72 -0.47 2.79
N ARG A 212 1.68 -0.28 1.88
CA ARG A 212 3.00 0.24 2.21
C ARG A 212 2.95 1.69 2.67
N ALA A 213 2.15 2.54 2.02
CA ALA A 213 1.94 3.90 2.48
C ALA A 213 1.36 3.92 3.91
N VAL A 214 0.33 3.12 4.19
CA VAL A 214 -0.25 2.98 5.54
C VAL A 214 0.79 2.43 6.53
N TRP A 215 1.61 1.46 6.14
CA TRP A 215 2.67 0.90 6.97
C TRP A 215 3.76 1.92 7.36
N LEU A 216 4.10 2.85 6.45
CA LEU A 216 5.09 3.90 6.69
C LEU A 216 4.54 5.01 7.60
N GLU A 217 3.24 5.32 7.48
CA GLU A 217 2.58 6.33 8.31
C GLU A 217 2.16 5.81 9.70
N SER A 218 2.04 4.49 9.87
CA SER A 218 1.64 3.86 11.13
C SER A 218 2.83 3.60 12.06
N GLY A 219 2.70 4.01 13.32
CA GLY A 219 3.67 3.66 14.36
C GLY A 219 3.53 2.20 14.84
N MET A 220 4.29 1.83 15.86
CA MET A 220 4.49 0.43 16.26
C MET A 220 3.20 -0.23 16.78
N ALA A 221 2.36 0.50 17.51
CA ALA A 221 1.09 -0.02 18.00
C ALA A 221 0.12 -0.28 16.84
N SER A 222 0.08 0.64 15.88
CA SER A 222 -0.77 0.58 14.69
C SER A 222 -0.40 -0.55 13.70
N LYS A 223 0.82 -1.09 13.74
CA LYS A 223 1.23 -2.23 12.89
C LYS A 223 0.49 -3.53 13.19
N THR A 224 0.19 -3.79 14.46
CA THR A 224 -0.64 -4.96 14.83
C THR A 224 -2.07 -4.79 14.32
N THR A 225 -2.59 -3.56 14.36
CA THR A 225 -3.92 -3.23 13.84
C THR A 225 -3.99 -3.31 12.32
N LEU A 226 -2.92 -2.95 11.60
CA LEU A 226 -2.80 -3.19 10.16
C LEU A 226 -2.91 -4.69 9.84
N ALA A 227 -2.17 -5.54 10.56
CA ALA A 227 -2.24 -6.99 10.35
C ALA A 227 -3.66 -7.55 10.61
N LEU A 228 -4.34 -7.07 11.67
CA LEU A 228 -5.74 -7.41 11.94
C LEU A 228 -6.66 -6.95 10.80
N GLY A 229 -6.51 -5.71 10.33
CA GLY A 229 -7.26 -5.17 9.19
C GLY A 229 -7.07 -5.99 7.92
N THR A 230 -5.84 -6.40 7.62
CA THR A 230 -5.53 -7.28 6.49
C THR A 230 -6.25 -8.62 6.60
N LEU A 231 -6.19 -9.26 7.77
CA LEU A 231 -6.79 -10.57 8.00
C LEU A 231 -8.33 -10.50 7.95
N THR A 232 -8.92 -9.48 8.57
CA THR A 232 -10.37 -9.24 8.53
C THR A 232 -10.84 -8.99 7.09
N SER A 233 -10.15 -8.14 6.32
CA SER A 233 -10.52 -7.90 4.92
C SER A 233 -10.38 -9.13 4.05
N PHE A 234 -9.33 -9.92 4.23
CA PHE A 234 -9.18 -11.17 3.49
C PHE A 234 -10.36 -12.13 3.75
N ALA A 235 -10.76 -12.29 5.02
CA ALA A 235 -11.93 -13.10 5.38
C ALA A 235 -13.23 -12.57 4.73
N LEU A 236 -13.44 -11.25 4.75
CA LEU A 236 -14.59 -10.62 4.10
C LEU A 236 -14.58 -10.78 2.57
N LEU A 237 -13.43 -10.64 1.91
CA LEU A 237 -13.28 -10.89 0.47
C LEU A 237 -13.63 -12.33 0.12
N VAL A 238 -13.19 -13.30 0.93
CA VAL A 238 -13.52 -14.72 0.74
C VAL A 238 -15.03 -14.96 0.87
N ILE A 239 -15.68 -14.37 1.88
CA ILE A 239 -17.14 -14.41 2.04
C ILE A 239 -17.84 -13.77 0.83
N MET A 240 -17.38 -12.62 0.38
CA MET A 240 -17.95 -11.89 -0.75
C MET A 240 -17.77 -12.64 -2.07
N ALA A 241 -16.60 -13.24 -2.32
CA ALA A 241 -16.35 -14.10 -3.47
C ALA A 241 -17.30 -15.31 -3.47
N MET A 242 -17.46 -15.98 -2.32
CA MET A 242 -18.42 -17.09 -2.20
C MET A 242 -19.86 -16.64 -2.43
N ALA A 243 -20.26 -15.50 -1.88
CA ALA A 243 -21.58 -14.93 -2.10
C ALA A 243 -21.79 -14.63 -3.59
N LEU A 244 -20.85 -13.94 -4.24
CA LEU A 244 -20.93 -13.61 -5.66
C LEU A 244 -20.99 -14.86 -6.55
N LEU A 245 -20.21 -15.90 -6.28
CA LEU A 245 -20.27 -17.16 -7.04
C LEU A 245 -21.63 -17.85 -6.85
N LYS A 246 -22.15 -17.86 -5.62
CA LYS A 246 -23.48 -18.43 -5.30
C LYS A 246 -24.60 -17.62 -5.96
N PHE A 247 -24.52 -16.29 -5.97
CA PHE A 247 -25.51 -15.41 -6.60
C PHE A 247 -25.36 -15.32 -8.12
N SER A 248 -24.16 -15.51 -8.68
CA SER A 248 -23.90 -15.54 -10.12
C SER A 248 -24.68 -16.67 -10.82
N THR A 249 -24.90 -17.79 -10.13
CA THR A 249 -25.80 -18.86 -10.63
C THR A 249 -27.29 -18.49 -10.63
N ARG A 250 -27.68 -17.43 -9.91
CA ARG A 250 -29.06 -16.91 -9.82
C ARG A 250 -29.28 -15.57 -10.54
N LEU A 251 -28.23 -14.87 -10.91
CA LEU A 251 -28.32 -13.64 -11.70
C LEU A 251 -28.48 -14.04 -13.16
N PRO A 252 -29.66 -13.82 -13.79
CA PRO A 252 -29.78 -13.96 -15.23
C PRO A 252 -28.86 -12.89 -15.83
N ILE A 253 -27.66 -13.30 -16.23
CA ILE A 253 -26.70 -12.50 -17.01
C ILE A 253 -27.42 -11.90 -18.24
N ARG A 254 -28.52 -12.51 -18.69
CA ARG A 254 -29.48 -11.97 -19.67
C ARG A 254 -30.08 -10.59 -19.37
N LYS A 255 -30.19 -10.13 -18.10
CA LYS A 255 -30.82 -8.83 -17.77
C LYS A 255 -29.85 -7.64 -17.63
N LEU A 256 -28.54 -7.88 -17.62
CA LEU A 256 -27.52 -6.82 -17.78
C LEU A 256 -27.08 -6.65 -19.25
N PHE A 257 -27.56 -7.51 -20.14
CA PHE A 257 -27.24 -7.53 -21.57
C PHE A 257 -28.47 -7.60 -22.49
N GLY A 258 -29.65 -7.24 -21.98
CA GLY A 258 -30.86 -6.99 -22.77
C GLY A 258 -30.99 -5.51 -23.08
#